data_AF-A0A7X4E3W7-F1
#
_entry.id   AF-A0A7X4E3W7-F1
#
_cell.length_a   1.000
_cell.length_b   1.000
_cell.length_c   1.000
_cell.angle_alpha   90.00
_cell.angle_beta   90.00
_cell.angle_gamma   90.00
#
_symmetry.space_group_name_H-M   'P 1'
#
loop_
_entity.id
_entity.type
_entity.pdbx_description
1 polymer ?
#
loop_
_entity_poly.entity_id
_entity_poly.type
_entity_poly.pdbx_seq_one_letter_code
_entity_poly.pdbx_strand_id
1 'polypeptide(L)'
;MVPRLCGAEYLRDYKILATFEDGKTGVVDLEHELWGEVFEPLRDVGLFRRFKFDAEADTIVWPTGADLAPEYLYENAVAVAPPPVAEPGVDQPFFPVSKVRVRTSDTGHRFRRQWAVVADDTREIFSIVPEGYRLVTNTRAYELGSLAFALVFGADATSRLKVFNVTMPATRSWAHIDLTADGLEFAPWKKDTWLPFLRVTNSYNRSHALGFKVGVCRWICTNGLIFGERSFKLKITHAKDQNLEGRLVEEFGHRRFDWTEYGERLRKLTRLLVPKERFLAGILEILGVKPPARLPRQRARRDGWSRLGSHLSGLGHRYQETLGANAYALVNAASEYAGDVHAPLMTTARVDALQSRCGSWVDRVLKRYGSEFATRPTIDISPGSTDAAEQLLALERSGT
;
A
#
# COMPACT_ATOMS: atom_id res chain seq x y z
N MET A 1 21.73 -0.96 -30.02
CA MET A 1 21.67 0.31 -29.26
C MET A 1 22.50 0.08 -28.02
N VAL A 2 23.43 0.97 -27.67
CA VAL A 2 24.23 0.86 -26.44
C VAL A 2 23.39 1.44 -25.30
N PRO A 3 23.04 0.66 -24.27
CA PRO A 3 22.28 1.16 -23.13
C PRO A 3 23.13 2.15 -22.32
N ARG A 4 22.53 3.23 -21.84
CA ARG A 4 23.20 4.23 -21.01
C ARG A 4 22.63 4.18 -19.61
N LEU A 5 23.49 3.89 -18.63
CA LEU A 5 23.12 3.90 -17.22
C LEU A 5 23.01 5.34 -16.76
N CYS A 6 21.90 5.72 -16.12
CA CYS A 6 21.69 7.07 -15.60
C CYS A 6 21.44 7.10 -14.09
N GLY A 7 21.39 5.93 -13.45
CA GLY A 7 21.30 5.81 -12.00
C GLY A 7 21.56 4.38 -11.53
N ALA A 8 22.17 4.23 -10.36
CA ALA A 8 22.42 2.95 -9.72
C ALA A 8 22.32 3.08 -8.20
N GLU A 9 21.50 2.21 -7.57
CA GLU A 9 21.27 2.23 -6.13
C GLU A 9 21.60 0.86 -5.51
N TYR A 10 22.38 0.86 -4.42
CA TYR A 10 22.67 -0.37 -3.68
C TYR A 10 21.40 -0.87 -2.99
N LEU A 11 20.93 -2.08 -3.30
CA LEU A 11 19.76 -2.63 -2.64
C LEU A 11 20.12 -3.31 -1.32
N ARG A 12 20.90 -4.38 -1.41
CA ARG A 12 21.19 -5.36 -0.35
C ARG A 12 22.09 -6.45 -0.90
N ASP A 13 22.73 -7.21 -0.01
CA ASP A 13 23.57 -8.35 -0.39
C ASP A 13 24.53 -7.94 -1.53
N TYR A 14 24.41 -8.57 -2.71
CA TYR A 14 25.14 -8.21 -3.92
C TYR A 14 24.21 -7.71 -5.04
N LYS A 15 23.08 -7.10 -4.68
CA LYS A 15 22.05 -6.64 -5.61
C LYS A 15 22.06 -5.13 -5.76
N ILE A 16 21.98 -4.67 -7.01
CA ILE A 16 21.95 -3.26 -7.40
C ILE A 16 20.71 -3.00 -8.24
N LEU A 17 20.06 -1.87 -8.03
CA LEU A 17 19.01 -1.37 -8.91
C LEU A 17 19.65 -0.47 -9.96
N ALA A 18 19.58 -0.86 -11.22
CA ALA A 18 20.08 -0.09 -12.35
C ALA A 18 18.93 0.62 -13.06
N THR A 19 19.14 1.88 -13.44
CA THR A 19 18.21 2.72 -14.21
C THR A 19 18.89 3.22 -15.47
N PHE A 20 18.23 3.07 -16.61
CA PHE A 20 18.78 3.39 -17.93
C PHE A 20 18.03 4.54 -18.59
N GLU A 21 18.70 5.25 -19.51
CA GLU A 21 18.13 6.41 -20.22
C GLU A 21 16.88 6.09 -21.05
N ASP A 22 16.72 4.83 -21.49
CA ASP A 22 15.54 4.36 -22.23
C ASP A 22 14.30 4.15 -21.34
N GLY A 23 14.44 4.35 -20.02
CA GLY A 23 13.39 4.17 -19.02
C GLY A 23 13.38 2.78 -18.39
N LYS A 24 14.21 1.83 -18.84
CA LYS A 24 14.33 0.53 -18.19
C LYS A 24 14.88 0.71 -16.78
N THR A 25 14.26 0.03 -15.82
CA THR A 25 14.74 -0.06 -14.44
C THR A 25 14.66 -1.52 -14.01
N GLY A 26 15.72 -2.05 -13.40
CA GLY A 26 15.74 -3.44 -12.97
C GLY A 26 16.79 -3.79 -11.94
N VAL A 27 16.54 -4.90 -11.24
CA VAL A 27 17.45 -5.43 -10.21
C VAL A 27 18.46 -6.35 -10.87
N VAL A 28 19.74 -6.09 -10.63
CA VAL A 28 20.88 -6.91 -11.05
C VAL A 28 21.41 -7.65 -9.82
N ASP A 29 21.53 -8.98 -9.89
CA ASP A 29 22.12 -9.81 -8.83
C ASP A 29 23.54 -10.20 -9.21
N LEU A 30 24.52 -9.70 -8.46
CA LEU A 30 25.94 -9.88 -8.78
C LEU A 30 26.63 -10.94 -7.91
N GLU A 31 25.89 -11.66 -7.07
CA GLU A 31 26.45 -12.64 -6.11
C GLU A 31 27.35 -13.69 -6.79
N HIS A 32 26.93 -14.17 -7.96
CA HIS A 32 27.65 -15.17 -8.73
C HIS A 32 28.80 -14.61 -9.58
N GLU A 33 28.93 -13.29 -9.65
CA GLU A 33 29.95 -12.57 -10.43
C GLU A 33 31.17 -12.16 -9.60
N LEU A 34 31.13 -12.40 -8.27
CA LEU A 34 32.19 -11.98 -7.35
C LEU A 34 33.33 -13.00 -7.29
N TRP A 35 33.99 -13.23 -8.42
CA TRP A 35 35.13 -14.13 -8.56
C TRP A 35 36.29 -13.49 -9.32
N GLY A 36 37.51 -13.97 -9.08
CA GLY A 36 38.73 -13.41 -9.66
C GLY A 36 39.31 -12.24 -8.84
N GLU A 37 40.58 -11.92 -9.11
CA GLU A 37 41.41 -11.03 -8.29
C GLU A 37 40.77 -9.64 -8.03
N VAL A 38 40.02 -9.11 -9.00
CA VAL A 38 39.42 -7.78 -8.95
C VAL A 38 38.04 -7.75 -8.25
N PHE A 39 37.23 -8.80 -8.40
CA PHE A 39 35.86 -8.85 -7.86
C PHE A 39 35.71 -9.68 -6.58
N GLU A 40 36.60 -10.64 -6.31
CA GLU A 40 36.57 -11.47 -5.11
C GLU A 40 36.61 -10.66 -3.79
N PRO A 41 37.38 -9.55 -3.67
CA PRO A 41 37.33 -8.71 -2.48
C PRO A 41 35.93 -8.11 -2.20
N LEU A 42 35.09 -7.99 -3.22
CA LEU A 42 33.72 -7.47 -3.08
C LEU A 42 32.75 -8.48 -2.43
N ARG A 43 33.20 -9.71 -2.13
CA ARG A 43 32.46 -10.62 -1.22
C ARG A 43 32.33 -10.04 0.19
N ASP A 44 33.14 -9.05 0.55
CA ASP A 44 32.81 -8.18 1.68
C ASP A 44 31.67 -7.24 1.26
N VAL A 45 30.46 -7.50 1.76
CA VAL A 45 29.26 -6.68 1.50
C VAL A 45 29.47 -5.21 1.90
N GLY A 46 30.25 -4.94 2.95
CA GLY A 46 30.60 -3.58 3.35
C GLY A 46 31.44 -2.86 2.31
N LEU A 47 32.32 -3.57 1.60
CA LEU A 47 33.06 -3.05 0.46
C LEU A 47 32.20 -2.95 -0.80
N PHE A 48 31.36 -3.96 -1.07
CA PHE A 48 30.43 -3.97 -2.21
C PHE A 48 29.48 -2.75 -2.20
N ARG A 49 28.96 -2.39 -1.02
CA ARG A 49 28.10 -1.21 -0.81
C ARG A 49 28.72 0.12 -1.22
N ARG A 50 30.04 0.19 -1.31
CA ARG A 50 30.78 1.43 -1.57
C ARG A 50 30.96 1.71 -3.07
N PHE A 51 30.28 0.98 -3.94
CA PHE A 51 30.26 1.30 -5.36
C PHE A 51 29.77 2.72 -5.59
N LYS A 52 30.16 3.29 -6.73
CA LYS A 52 29.69 4.58 -7.19
C LYS A 52 29.28 4.48 -8.64
N PHE A 53 28.26 5.24 -9.01
CA PHE A 53 27.96 5.52 -10.40
C PHE A 53 28.99 6.55 -10.91
N ASP A 54 29.71 6.19 -11.96
CA ASP A 54 30.59 7.08 -12.73
C ASP A 54 29.78 7.63 -13.90
N ALA A 55 29.39 8.90 -13.80
CA ALA A 55 28.57 9.57 -14.80
C ALA A 55 29.34 9.96 -16.08
N GLU A 56 30.68 9.92 -16.07
CA GLU A 56 31.47 10.20 -17.28
C GLU A 56 31.64 8.93 -18.12
N ALA A 57 31.84 7.80 -17.46
CA ALA A 57 31.97 6.49 -18.10
C ALA A 57 30.65 5.71 -18.19
N ASP A 58 29.53 6.31 -17.77
CA ASP A 58 28.20 5.70 -17.66
C ASP A 58 28.22 4.33 -16.92
N THR A 59 29.17 4.06 -16.03
CA THR A 59 29.39 2.72 -15.42
C THR A 59 29.25 2.73 -13.89
N ILE A 60 29.30 1.57 -13.25
CA ILE A 60 29.50 1.46 -11.80
C ILE A 60 30.91 1.02 -11.50
N VAL A 61 31.54 1.65 -10.51
CA VAL A 61 32.92 1.39 -10.10
C VAL A 61 33.02 1.16 -8.59
N TRP A 62 33.90 0.25 -8.17
CA TRP A 62 34.21 0.00 -6.77
C TRP A 62 35.57 0.59 -6.36
N PRO A 63 35.82 0.80 -5.06
CA PRO A 63 37.13 1.24 -4.58
C PRO A 63 38.31 0.31 -4.94
N THR A 64 38.01 -0.95 -5.30
CA THR A 64 39.01 -1.94 -5.76
C THR A 64 39.48 -1.69 -7.20
N GLY A 65 38.84 -0.78 -7.94
CA GLY A 65 39.05 -0.59 -9.37
C GLY A 65 38.20 -1.51 -10.24
N ALA A 66 37.38 -2.39 -9.64
CA ALA A 66 36.40 -3.18 -10.38
C ALA A 66 35.33 -2.27 -10.99
N ASP A 67 34.91 -2.56 -12.22
CA ASP A 67 33.83 -1.88 -12.93
C ASP A 67 32.89 -2.87 -13.63
N LEU A 68 31.65 -2.46 -13.87
CA LEU A 68 30.70 -3.23 -14.69
C LEU A 68 30.06 -2.35 -15.75
N ALA A 69 30.23 -2.74 -17.00
CA ALA A 69 29.73 -2.00 -18.15
C ALA A 69 28.19 -1.94 -18.19
N PRO A 70 27.59 -0.87 -18.74
CA PRO A 70 26.14 -0.70 -18.85
C PRO A 70 25.43 -1.85 -19.55
N GLU A 71 26.05 -2.43 -20.57
CA GLU A 71 25.53 -3.55 -21.34
C GLU A 71 25.29 -4.75 -20.43
N TYR A 72 26.29 -5.08 -19.60
CA TYR A 72 26.20 -6.19 -18.67
C TYR A 72 25.07 -5.99 -17.65
N LEU A 73 24.99 -4.78 -17.07
CA LEU A 73 23.92 -4.43 -16.15
C LEU A 73 22.56 -4.48 -16.84
N TYR A 74 22.47 -4.01 -18.08
CA TYR A 74 21.23 -3.97 -18.84
C TYR A 74 20.70 -5.36 -19.16
N GLU A 75 21.59 -6.27 -19.57
CA GLU A 75 21.25 -7.66 -19.91
C GLU A 75 20.79 -8.45 -18.68
N ASN A 76 21.44 -8.24 -17.54
CA ASN A 76 21.15 -8.96 -16.29
C ASN A 76 20.11 -8.28 -15.40
N ALA A 77 19.67 -7.07 -15.73
CA ALA A 77 18.63 -6.37 -14.99
C ALA A 77 17.25 -7.03 -15.20
N VAL A 78 16.73 -7.63 -14.12
CA VAL A 78 15.33 -8.10 -14.08
C VAL A 78 14.42 -6.87 -14.09
N ALA A 79 13.79 -6.64 -15.23
CA ALA A 79 12.95 -5.48 -15.46
C ALA A 79 11.68 -5.53 -14.62
N VAL A 80 11.24 -4.35 -14.16
CA VAL A 80 9.89 -4.19 -13.63
C VAL A 80 8.88 -4.47 -14.74
N ALA A 81 7.95 -5.39 -14.49
CA ALA A 81 6.88 -5.71 -15.44
C ALA A 81 6.03 -4.46 -15.72
N PRO A 82 5.50 -4.25 -16.95
CA PRO A 82 4.62 -3.14 -17.24
C PRO A 82 3.35 -3.16 -16.37
N PRO A 83 2.64 -2.02 -16.22
CA PRO A 83 1.41 -1.99 -15.45
C PRO A 83 0.40 -3.03 -15.93
N PRO A 84 -0.16 -3.86 -15.04
CA PRO A 84 -1.21 -4.80 -15.41
C PRO A 84 -2.48 -4.03 -15.79
N VAL A 85 -3.22 -4.59 -16.74
CA VAL A 85 -4.56 -4.08 -17.09
C VAL A 85 -5.50 -4.38 -15.92
N ALA A 86 -6.36 -3.41 -15.56
CA ALA A 86 -7.37 -3.61 -14.55
C ALA A 86 -8.41 -4.65 -15.01
N GLU A 87 -8.88 -5.50 -14.08
CA GLU A 87 -9.91 -6.49 -14.40
C GLU A 87 -11.23 -5.80 -14.82
N PRO A 88 -12.08 -6.47 -15.63
CA PRO A 88 -13.39 -5.94 -15.99
C PRO A 88 -14.21 -5.52 -14.77
N GLY A 89 -14.71 -4.28 -14.79
CA GLY A 89 -15.48 -3.71 -13.67
C GLY A 89 -14.64 -2.96 -12.62
N VAL A 90 -13.31 -3.00 -12.73
CA VAL A 90 -12.40 -2.13 -11.97
C VAL A 90 -12.05 -0.89 -12.80
N ASP A 91 -12.06 0.29 -12.18
CA ASP A 91 -11.69 1.54 -12.86
C ASP A 91 -10.27 1.47 -13.43
N GLN A 92 -10.05 1.96 -14.65
CA GLN A 92 -8.73 1.97 -15.29
C GLN A 92 -7.88 3.13 -14.76
N PRO A 93 -6.81 2.87 -13.97
CA PRO A 93 -6.07 3.94 -13.30
C PRO A 93 -4.90 4.46 -14.16
N PHE A 94 -4.51 3.74 -15.20
CA PHE A 94 -3.38 4.09 -16.06
C PHE A 94 -3.88 4.80 -17.31
N PHE A 95 -3.80 6.14 -17.28
CA PHE A 95 -4.17 7.03 -18.38
C PHE A 95 -3.10 8.11 -18.57
N PRO A 96 -2.97 8.67 -19.79
CA PRO A 96 -1.93 9.63 -20.10
C PRO A 96 -2.20 10.99 -19.46
N VAL A 97 -1.17 11.59 -18.87
CA VAL A 97 -1.24 12.88 -18.18
C VAL A 97 0.00 13.68 -18.49
N SER A 98 -0.18 14.94 -18.87
CA SER A 98 0.90 15.85 -19.22
C SER A 98 0.89 17.14 -18.42
N LYS A 99 2.06 17.78 -18.33
CA LYS A 99 2.22 19.12 -17.73
C LYS A 99 2.28 20.16 -18.86
N VAL A 100 1.25 20.98 -18.99
CA VAL A 100 1.13 22.01 -20.05
C VAL A 100 1.35 23.39 -19.46
N ARG A 101 2.12 24.24 -20.15
CA ARG A 101 2.37 25.60 -19.69
C ARG A 101 1.09 26.43 -19.78
N VAL A 102 0.69 27.06 -18.68
CA VAL A 102 -0.47 27.95 -18.67
C VAL A 102 -0.12 29.21 -19.47
N ARG A 103 -0.88 29.48 -20.53
CA ARG A 103 -0.83 30.75 -21.27
C ARG A 103 -2.00 31.60 -20.80
N THR A 104 -1.73 32.84 -20.45
CA THR A 104 -2.73 33.80 -19.97
C THR A 104 -3.58 34.29 -21.14
N SER A 105 -4.90 34.39 -20.95
CA SER A 105 -5.78 35.11 -21.87
C SER A 105 -5.67 36.63 -21.68
N ASP A 106 -6.30 37.39 -22.59
CA ASP A 106 -6.19 38.85 -22.77
C ASP A 106 -6.63 39.72 -21.56
N THR A 107 -6.98 39.12 -20.42
CA THR A 107 -7.45 39.81 -19.20
C THR A 107 -6.32 40.35 -18.31
N GLY A 108 -5.07 40.30 -18.75
CA GLY A 108 -3.93 40.99 -18.10
C GLY A 108 -3.35 40.34 -16.84
N HIS A 109 -3.94 39.27 -16.31
CA HIS A 109 -3.37 38.55 -15.18
C HIS A 109 -2.19 37.67 -15.62
N ARG A 110 -0.96 38.00 -15.19
CA ARG A 110 0.25 37.21 -15.47
C ARG A 110 0.43 36.05 -14.49
N PHE A 111 0.03 34.83 -14.86
CA PHE A 111 0.49 33.61 -14.17
C PHE A 111 1.92 33.25 -14.60
N ARG A 112 2.93 33.98 -14.10
CA ARG A 112 4.33 33.65 -14.37
C ARG A 112 4.67 32.30 -13.72
N ARG A 113 5.22 31.37 -14.52
CA ARG A 113 5.80 30.07 -14.09
C ARG A 113 4.83 29.06 -13.47
N GLN A 114 3.58 29.05 -13.93
CA GLN A 114 2.60 28.02 -13.57
C GLN A 114 2.35 27.05 -14.72
N TRP A 115 2.01 25.82 -14.34
CA TRP A 115 1.72 24.73 -15.26
C TRP A 115 0.38 24.10 -14.88
N ALA A 116 -0.37 23.66 -15.88
CA ALA A 116 -1.56 22.84 -15.70
C ALA A 116 -1.16 21.36 -15.80
N VAL A 117 -1.68 20.53 -14.91
CA VAL A 117 -1.67 19.07 -15.07
C VAL A 117 -2.96 18.68 -15.76
N VAL A 118 -2.85 18.03 -16.92
CA VAL A 118 -3.98 17.81 -17.84
C VAL A 118 -4.04 16.34 -18.23
N ALA A 119 -5.24 15.78 -18.27
CA ALA A 119 -5.50 14.47 -18.87
C ALA A 119 -5.37 14.57 -20.39
N ASP A 120 -4.53 13.75 -21.02
CA ASP A 120 -4.29 13.88 -22.46
C ASP A 120 -5.46 13.35 -23.29
N ASP A 121 -6.21 12.40 -22.74
CA ASP A 121 -7.37 11.75 -23.34
C ASP A 121 -8.63 12.64 -23.34
N THR A 122 -8.92 13.33 -22.24
CA THR A 122 -10.14 14.14 -22.10
C THR A 122 -9.89 15.64 -22.12
N ARG A 123 -8.62 16.08 -22.06
CA ARG A 123 -8.21 17.49 -21.91
C ARG A 123 -8.69 18.15 -20.61
N GLU A 124 -9.14 17.35 -19.65
CA GLU A 124 -9.54 17.82 -18.32
C GLU A 124 -8.33 18.36 -17.54
N ILE A 125 -8.47 19.55 -16.96
CA ILE A 125 -7.42 20.16 -16.13
C ILE A 125 -7.61 19.68 -14.68
N PHE A 126 -6.68 18.87 -14.19
CA PHE A 126 -6.74 18.36 -12.81
C PHE A 126 -6.30 19.41 -11.78
N SER A 127 -5.27 20.19 -12.08
CA SER A 127 -4.78 21.24 -11.20
C SER A 127 -3.82 22.22 -11.87
N ILE A 128 -3.60 23.36 -11.19
CA ILE A 128 -2.52 24.29 -11.50
C ILE A 128 -1.41 24.12 -10.46
N VAL A 129 -0.18 23.94 -10.92
CA VAL A 129 0.99 23.63 -10.11
C VAL A 129 2.15 24.59 -10.42
N PRO A 130 3.04 24.85 -9.44
CA PRO A 130 4.24 25.63 -9.69
C PRO A 130 5.20 24.89 -10.61
N GLU A 131 6.13 25.62 -11.25
CA GLU A 131 7.21 25.06 -12.07
C GLU A 131 8.01 23.95 -11.37
N GLY A 132 8.18 24.05 -10.05
CA GLY A 132 8.86 23.07 -9.20
C GLY A 132 8.10 21.77 -8.95
N TYR A 133 6.85 21.65 -9.39
CA TYR A 133 6.07 20.42 -9.22
C TYR A 133 6.55 19.33 -10.20
N ARG A 134 6.94 18.18 -9.62
CA ARG A 134 7.29 16.97 -10.36
C ARG A 134 6.04 16.13 -10.60
N LEU A 135 5.61 16.07 -11.86
CA LEU A 135 4.53 15.19 -12.27
C LEU A 135 5.03 13.74 -12.21
N VAL A 136 4.28 12.89 -11.50
CA VAL A 136 4.46 11.44 -11.50
C VAL A 136 3.16 10.86 -12.03
N THR A 137 3.21 10.16 -13.16
CA THR A 137 2.05 9.48 -13.74
C THR A 137 1.71 8.24 -12.92
N ASN A 138 0.48 7.73 -13.02
CA ASN A 138 0.13 6.46 -12.37
C ASN A 138 0.99 5.28 -12.88
N THR A 139 1.43 5.31 -14.13
CA THR A 139 2.41 4.35 -14.67
C THR A 139 3.73 4.42 -13.92
N ARG A 140 4.32 5.61 -13.78
CA ARG A 140 5.58 5.77 -13.04
C ARG A 140 5.42 5.45 -11.55
N ALA A 141 4.27 5.81 -10.97
CA ALA A 141 3.95 5.45 -9.59
C ALA A 141 3.85 3.93 -9.44
N TYR A 142 3.26 3.21 -10.39
CA TYR A 142 3.24 1.75 -10.39
C TYR A 142 4.65 1.14 -10.51
N GLU A 143 5.51 1.66 -11.37
CA GLU A 143 6.89 1.16 -11.50
C GLU A 143 7.65 1.27 -10.18
N LEU A 144 7.56 2.43 -9.52
CA LEU A 144 8.10 2.68 -8.19
C LEU A 144 7.48 1.76 -7.12
N GLY A 145 6.17 1.55 -7.16
CA GLY A 145 5.48 0.64 -6.26
C GLY A 145 5.90 -0.81 -6.45
N SER A 146 6.10 -1.23 -7.70
CA SER A 146 6.54 -2.58 -8.07
C SER A 146 7.98 -2.83 -7.62
N LEU A 147 8.84 -1.81 -7.71
CA LEU A 147 10.17 -1.85 -7.11
C LEU A 147 10.09 -2.00 -5.58
N ALA A 148 9.25 -1.20 -4.90
CA ALA A 148 9.02 -1.33 -3.46
C ALA A 148 8.55 -2.75 -3.08
N PHE A 149 7.67 -3.32 -3.91
CA PHE A 149 7.17 -4.67 -3.76
C PHE A 149 8.27 -5.73 -3.95
N ALA A 150 9.12 -5.58 -4.98
CA ALA A 150 10.28 -6.45 -5.20
C ALA A 150 11.30 -6.42 -4.05
N LEU A 151 11.50 -5.24 -3.45
CA LEU A 151 12.37 -5.06 -2.29
C LEU A 151 11.86 -5.81 -1.05
N VAL A 152 10.56 -6.11 -0.98
CA VAL A 152 9.95 -6.83 0.15
C VAL A 152 9.77 -8.32 -0.15
N PHE A 153 9.23 -8.65 -1.33
CA PHE A 153 8.79 -9.99 -1.71
C PHE A 153 9.66 -10.69 -2.77
N GLY A 154 10.65 -10.01 -3.34
CA GLY A 154 11.55 -10.54 -4.37
C GLY A 154 11.24 -10.07 -5.79
N ALA A 155 12.25 -10.01 -6.67
CA ALA A 155 12.11 -9.46 -8.03
C ALA A 155 11.10 -10.24 -8.89
N ASP A 156 11.08 -11.57 -8.79
CA ASP A 156 10.15 -12.43 -9.55
C ASP A 156 8.67 -12.20 -9.19
N ALA A 157 8.39 -11.48 -8.10
CA ALA A 157 7.04 -11.20 -7.66
C ALA A 157 6.36 -10.10 -8.50
N THR A 158 7.12 -9.24 -9.19
CA THR A 158 6.53 -8.10 -9.92
C THR A 158 5.76 -8.51 -11.17
N SER A 159 6.18 -9.60 -11.84
CA SER A 159 5.46 -10.13 -13.02
C SER A 159 4.10 -10.75 -12.68
N ARG A 160 3.83 -10.94 -11.39
CA ARG A 160 2.61 -11.56 -10.86
C ARG A 160 1.59 -10.54 -10.38
N LEU A 161 1.95 -9.25 -10.38
CA LEU A 161 1.08 -8.17 -9.91
C LEU A 161 -0.18 -8.05 -10.79
N LYS A 162 -1.33 -7.90 -10.13
CA LYS A 162 -2.62 -7.64 -10.75
C LYS A 162 -3.33 -6.50 -10.05
N VAL A 163 -3.94 -5.59 -10.80
CA VAL A 163 -4.86 -4.61 -10.22
C VAL A 163 -6.15 -5.32 -9.88
N PHE A 164 -6.53 -5.32 -8.60
CA PHE A 164 -7.78 -5.91 -8.16
C PHE A 164 -8.78 -4.87 -7.65
N ASN A 165 -8.32 -3.68 -7.25
CA ASN A 165 -9.19 -2.59 -6.84
C ASN A 165 -8.58 -1.22 -7.16
N VAL A 166 -9.43 -0.27 -7.52
CA VAL A 166 -9.04 1.12 -7.74
C VAL A 166 -10.03 2.01 -7.03
N THR A 167 -9.52 2.88 -6.17
CA THR A 167 -10.29 3.89 -5.46
C THR A 167 -9.93 5.26 -6.03
N MET A 168 -10.83 5.85 -6.82
CA MET A 168 -10.59 7.10 -7.55
C MET A 168 -11.88 7.93 -7.60
N PRO A 169 -11.85 9.27 -7.45
CA PRO A 169 -13.03 10.10 -7.66
C PRO A 169 -13.36 10.18 -9.15
N ALA A 170 -14.60 10.55 -9.49
CA ALA A 170 -15.02 10.74 -10.89
C ALA A 170 -14.13 11.74 -11.68
N THR A 171 -13.52 12.71 -10.99
CA THR A 171 -12.57 13.67 -11.58
C THR A 171 -11.20 13.08 -11.91
N ARG A 172 -10.93 11.83 -11.53
CA ARG A 172 -9.65 11.11 -11.75
C ARG A 172 -8.40 11.82 -11.18
N SER A 173 -8.61 12.78 -10.29
CA SER A 173 -7.56 13.69 -9.80
C SER A 173 -6.58 13.04 -8.81
N TRP A 174 -6.92 11.88 -8.26
CA TRP A 174 -6.05 11.03 -7.43
C TRP A 174 -6.53 9.58 -7.49
N ALA A 175 -5.65 8.62 -7.21
CA ALA A 175 -6.03 7.21 -7.14
C ALA A 175 -5.31 6.49 -5.99
N HIS A 176 -5.99 5.55 -5.35
CA HIS A 176 -5.37 4.39 -4.73
C HIS A 176 -5.52 3.21 -5.67
N ILE A 177 -4.40 2.65 -6.13
CA ILE A 177 -4.33 1.49 -7.00
C ILE A 177 -3.87 0.33 -6.15
N ASP A 178 -4.75 -0.65 -5.97
CA ASP A 178 -4.53 -1.79 -5.12
C ASP A 178 -4.19 -3.00 -5.97
N LEU A 179 -3.02 -3.57 -5.69
CA LEU A 179 -2.48 -4.72 -6.39
C LEU A 179 -2.25 -5.89 -5.44
N THR A 180 -2.46 -7.08 -5.98
CA THR A 180 -2.09 -8.36 -5.37
C THR A 180 -1.15 -9.12 -6.30
N ALA A 181 -0.48 -10.16 -5.81
CA ALA A 181 0.37 -11.01 -6.62
C ALA A 181 -0.08 -12.47 -6.57
N ASP A 182 -0.48 -13.02 -7.71
CA ASP A 182 -0.88 -14.42 -7.84
C ASP A 182 0.30 -15.37 -7.61
N GLY A 183 0.05 -16.61 -7.19
CA GLY A 183 1.09 -17.63 -7.05
C GLY A 183 2.03 -17.40 -5.87
N LEU A 184 1.74 -16.41 -5.02
CA LEU A 184 2.43 -16.12 -3.76
C LEU A 184 1.48 -16.28 -2.56
N GLU A 185 0.47 -17.14 -2.71
CA GLU A 185 -0.53 -17.42 -1.69
C GLU A 185 0.10 -18.02 -0.43
N PHE A 186 -0.30 -17.50 0.71
CA PHE A 186 -0.02 -18.07 2.01
C PHE A 186 -1.32 -18.49 2.68
N ALA A 187 -1.47 -19.78 2.99
CA ALA A 187 -2.63 -20.29 3.69
C ALA A 187 -2.22 -20.80 5.09
N PRO A 188 -2.33 -19.98 6.15
CA PRO A 188 -1.97 -20.39 7.49
C PRO A 188 -2.86 -21.54 8.03
N TRP A 189 -4.06 -21.72 7.47
CA TRP A 189 -4.96 -22.86 7.69
C TRP A 189 -6.01 -23.00 6.57
N LYS A 190 -6.82 -24.06 6.64
CA LYS A 190 -7.79 -24.44 5.60
C LYS A 190 -8.81 -23.32 5.32
N LYS A 191 -9.00 -22.99 4.03
CA LYS A 191 -9.93 -21.95 3.52
C LYS A 191 -9.61 -20.51 3.95
N ASP A 192 -8.36 -20.23 4.31
CA ASP A 192 -7.93 -18.88 4.69
C ASP A 192 -6.66 -18.51 3.93
N THR A 193 -6.83 -17.95 2.73
CA THR A 193 -5.73 -17.61 1.84
C THR A 193 -5.35 -16.14 2.02
N TRP A 194 -4.05 -15.86 2.04
CA TRP A 194 -3.46 -14.54 2.12
C TRP A 194 -2.56 -14.32 0.91
N LEU A 195 -2.46 -13.06 0.48
CA LEU A 195 -1.67 -12.65 -0.67
C LEU A 195 -0.77 -11.46 -0.31
N PRO A 196 0.41 -11.34 -0.94
CA PRO A 196 1.11 -10.07 -1.01
C PRO A 196 0.23 -8.97 -1.56
N PHE A 197 0.48 -7.76 -1.09
CA PHE A 197 -0.30 -6.58 -1.40
C PHE A 197 0.58 -5.36 -1.63
N LEU A 198 0.19 -4.54 -2.61
CA LEU A 198 0.76 -3.22 -2.87
C LEU A 198 -0.38 -2.21 -3.08
N ARG A 199 -0.38 -1.11 -2.31
CA ARG A 199 -1.16 0.10 -2.62
C ARG A 199 -0.24 1.17 -3.17
N VAL A 200 -0.54 1.64 -4.36
CA VAL A 200 0.06 2.86 -4.93
C VAL A 200 -0.93 4.00 -4.78
N THR A 201 -0.51 5.07 -4.12
CA THR A 201 -1.28 6.30 -3.98
C THR A 201 -0.62 7.39 -4.79
N ASN A 202 -1.36 8.07 -5.66
CA ASN A 202 -0.85 9.18 -6.43
C ASN A 202 -1.92 10.26 -6.61
N SER A 203 -1.51 11.53 -6.72
CA SER A 203 -2.44 12.62 -7.03
C SER A 203 -1.85 13.65 -7.98
N TYR A 204 -2.72 14.16 -8.84
CA TYR A 204 -2.40 15.20 -9.82
C TYR A 204 -2.77 16.60 -9.34
N ASN A 205 -3.34 16.72 -8.13
CA ASN A 205 -3.83 17.97 -7.56
C ASN A 205 -3.29 18.29 -6.15
N ARG A 206 -2.24 17.57 -5.71
CA ARG A 206 -1.62 17.70 -4.38
C ARG A 206 -2.52 17.30 -3.21
N SER A 207 -3.68 16.67 -3.46
CA SER A 207 -4.56 16.15 -2.40
C SER A 207 -3.90 15.01 -1.62
N HIS A 208 -3.02 14.25 -2.28
CA HIS A 208 -2.28 13.15 -1.68
C HIS A 208 -0.80 13.23 -2.06
N ALA A 209 0.06 12.91 -1.10
CA ALA A 209 1.46 12.60 -1.40
C ALA A 209 1.52 11.30 -2.22
N LEU A 210 2.51 11.18 -3.11
CA LEU A 210 2.87 9.90 -3.70
C LEU A 210 3.19 8.92 -2.57
N GLY A 211 2.58 7.75 -2.58
CA GLY A 211 2.68 6.83 -1.46
C GLY A 211 2.64 5.38 -1.86
N PHE A 212 3.43 4.57 -1.17
CA PHE A 212 3.51 3.13 -1.38
C PHE A 212 3.20 2.43 -0.07
N LYS A 213 2.27 1.47 -0.08
CA LYS A 213 2.05 0.57 1.05
C LYS A 213 2.26 -0.86 0.60
N VAL A 214 3.28 -1.53 1.14
CA VAL A 214 3.58 -2.94 0.84
C VAL A 214 3.25 -3.78 2.06
N GLY A 215 2.56 -4.90 1.88
CA GLY A 215 2.15 -5.77 2.96
C GLY A 215 1.44 -7.02 2.45
N VAL A 216 0.46 -7.51 3.21
CA VAL A 216 -0.35 -8.66 2.82
C VAL A 216 -1.83 -8.40 3.07
N CYS A 217 -2.69 -9.05 2.30
CA CYS A 217 -4.14 -9.01 2.45
C CYS A 217 -4.70 -10.43 2.49
N ARG A 218 -5.89 -10.58 3.08
CA ARG A 218 -6.62 -11.85 3.08
C ARG A 218 -7.47 -11.92 1.81
N TRP A 219 -7.45 -13.03 1.08
CA TRP A 219 -8.13 -13.22 -0.22
C TRP A 219 -9.62 -12.88 -0.17
N ILE A 220 -10.33 -13.41 0.84
CA ILE A 220 -11.79 -13.19 1.01
C ILE A 220 -12.07 -11.71 1.37
N CYS A 221 -11.05 -11.00 1.84
CA CYS A 221 -11.08 -9.59 2.16
C CYS A 221 -10.27 -8.78 1.14
N THR A 222 -10.31 -9.11 -0.15
CA THR A 222 -9.83 -8.17 -1.18
C THR A 222 -10.51 -6.81 -1.02
N ASN A 223 -11.77 -6.77 -0.55
CA ASN A 223 -12.45 -5.55 -0.10
C ASN A 223 -12.18 -5.16 1.36
N GLY A 224 -11.10 -5.62 2.00
CA GLY A 224 -10.88 -5.43 3.43
C GLY A 224 -9.42 -5.60 3.85
N LEU A 225 -8.64 -4.54 3.63
CA LEU A 225 -7.20 -4.54 3.89
C LEU A 225 -6.89 -4.29 5.37
N ILE A 226 -5.96 -5.06 5.92
CA ILE A 226 -5.44 -4.87 7.28
C ILE A 226 -4.03 -4.28 7.18
N PHE A 227 -3.91 -2.97 7.39
CA PHE A 227 -2.61 -2.26 7.35
C PHE A 227 -2.05 -2.04 8.75
N GLY A 228 -1.18 -2.93 9.22
CA GLY A 228 -0.47 -2.77 10.50
C GLY A 228 0.83 -1.95 10.40
N GLU A 229 1.54 -1.80 11.50
CA GLU A 229 2.92 -1.29 11.61
C GLU A 229 3.90 -2.05 10.69
N ARG A 230 3.53 -3.28 10.30
CA ARG A 230 4.28 -4.10 9.33
C ARG A 230 3.89 -3.87 7.87
N SER A 231 2.89 -3.05 7.59
CA SER A 231 2.74 -2.50 6.24
C SER A 231 3.77 -1.39 6.09
N PHE A 232 4.68 -1.56 5.15
CA PHE A 232 5.79 -0.65 4.91
C PHE A 232 5.27 0.53 4.12
N LYS A 233 5.53 1.76 4.58
CA LYS A 233 4.90 2.97 4.03
C LYS A 233 5.93 4.02 3.74
N LEU A 234 6.00 4.46 2.49
CA LEU A 234 6.74 5.65 2.10
C LEU A 234 5.76 6.71 1.60
N LYS A 235 5.95 7.96 2.02
CA LYS A 235 5.24 9.13 1.48
C LYS A 235 6.23 10.14 0.93
N ILE A 236 5.92 10.65 -0.26
CA ILE A 236 6.79 11.49 -1.06
C ILE A 236 6.00 12.71 -1.55
N THR A 237 6.50 13.91 -1.26
CA THR A 237 5.98 15.15 -1.83
C THR A 237 6.45 15.30 -3.27
N HIS A 238 5.63 15.88 -4.14
CA HIS A 238 5.94 16.12 -5.56
C HIS A 238 6.90 17.30 -5.77
N ALA A 239 8.02 17.33 -5.04
CA ALA A 239 9.08 18.33 -5.17
C ALA A 239 10.11 17.94 -6.24
N LYS A 240 10.87 18.93 -6.72
CA LYS A 240 11.79 18.81 -7.87
C LYS A 240 12.96 17.84 -7.65
N ASP A 241 13.47 17.72 -6.43
CA ASP A 241 14.78 17.10 -6.15
C ASP A 241 14.66 15.86 -5.26
N GLN A 242 14.29 14.72 -5.85
CA GLN A 242 14.19 13.46 -5.13
C GLN A 242 14.61 12.29 -6.00
N ASN A 243 15.69 11.62 -5.62
CA ASN A 243 15.98 10.25 -6.02
C ASN A 243 14.92 9.33 -5.40
N LEU A 244 13.87 8.99 -6.16
CA LEU A 244 12.71 8.26 -5.63
C LEU A 244 13.08 6.80 -5.37
N GLU A 245 13.87 6.24 -6.26
CA GLU A 245 14.43 4.90 -6.23
C GLU A 245 15.28 4.73 -4.97
N GLY A 246 16.27 5.60 -4.74
CA GLY A 246 17.11 5.56 -3.53
C GLY A 246 16.29 5.65 -2.23
N ARG A 247 15.23 6.46 -2.20
CA ARG A 247 14.30 6.52 -1.04
C ARG A 247 13.51 5.23 -0.83
N LEU A 248 13.12 4.54 -1.92
CA LEU A 248 12.47 3.23 -1.81
C LEU A 248 13.44 2.19 -1.27
N VAL A 249 14.69 2.24 -1.73
CA VAL A 249 15.74 1.32 -1.27
C VAL A 249 16.02 1.51 0.22
N GLU A 250 16.18 2.76 0.66
CA GLU A 250 16.35 3.10 2.07
C GLU A 250 15.19 2.57 2.92
N GLU A 251 13.96 2.81 2.47
CA GLU A 251 12.75 2.45 3.25
C GLU A 251 12.45 0.95 3.23
N PHE A 252 12.55 0.28 2.08
CA PHE A 252 12.05 -1.08 1.87
C PHE A 252 13.17 -2.13 1.71
N GLY A 253 14.40 -1.75 1.34
CA GLY A 253 15.47 -2.69 0.98
C GLY A 253 15.87 -3.65 2.10
N HIS A 254 15.70 -3.23 3.36
CA HIS A 254 15.99 -4.03 4.55
C HIS A 254 14.78 -4.81 5.08
N ARG A 255 13.61 -4.71 4.43
CA ARG A 255 12.33 -5.17 4.98
C ARG A 255 11.82 -6.41 4.25
N ARG A 256 12.38 -7.58 4.58
CA ARG A 256 11.85 -8.86 4.06
C ARG A 256 10.58 -9.27 4.77
N PHE A 257 9.64 -9.81 4.01
CA PHE A 257 8.43 -10.38 4.58
C PHE A 257 8.66 -11.84 4.97
N ASP A 258 8.41 -12.17 6.23
CA ASP A 258 8.48 -13.54 6.76
C ASP A 258 7.05 -14.08 6.98
N TRP A 259 6.66 -15.04 6.14
CA TRP A 259 5.37 -15.72 6.23
C TRP A 259 5.21 -16.56 7.49
N THR A 260 6.30 -17.12 8.02
CA THR A 260 6.29 -17.92 9.25
C THR A 260 5.96 -17.02 10.43
N GLU A 261 6.70 -15.91 10.57
CA GLU A 261 6.47 -14.92 11.63
C GLU A 261 5.06 -14.31 11.53
N TYR A 262 4.60 -14.03 10.30
CA TYR A 262 3.25 -13.53 10.08
C TYR A 262 2.17 -14.55 10.47
N GLY A 263 2.34 -15.81 10.09
CA GLY A 263 1.44 -16.90 10.48
C GLY A 263 1.34 -17.07 12.00
N GLU A 264 2.44 -16.94 12.72
CA GLU A 264 2.43 -16.94 14.18
C GLU A 264 1.63 -15.79 14.78
N ARG A 265 1.76 -14.57 14.22
CA ARG A 265 0.93 -13.42 14.63
C ARG A 265 -0.55 -13.70 14.45
N LEU A 266 -0.95 -14.25 13.31
CA LEU A 266 -2.36 -14.61 13.08
C LEU A 266 -2.83 -15.69 14.07
N ARG A 267 -2.01 -16.71 14.33
CA ARG A 267 -2.30 -17.73 15.36
C ARG A 267 -2.49 -17.12 16.75
N LYS A 268 -1.67 -16.12 17.14
CA LYS A 268 -1.86 -15.41 18.41
C LYS A 268 -3.25 -14.76 18.47
N LEU A 269 -3.71 -14.09 17.41
CA LEU A 269 -5.05 -13.50 17.37
C LEU A 269 -6.18 -14.53 17.53
N THR A 270 -6.01 -15.75 16.99
CA THR A 270 -7.04 -16.80 17.14
C THR A 270 -7.17 -17.31 18.59
N ARG A 271 -6.15 -17.10 19.42
CA ARG A 271 -6.13 -17.52 20.84
C ARG A 271 -6.73 -16.48 21.79
N LEU A 272 -6.91 -15.24 21.34
CA LEU A 272 -7.46 -14.15 22.13
C LEU A 272 -8.98 -14.17 22.03
N LEU A 273 -9.68 -14.44 23.13
CA LEU A 273 -11.14 -14.57 23.15
C LEU A 273 -11.82 -13.21 23.13
N VAL A 274 -12.95 -13.13 22.42
CA VAL A 274 -13.83 -11.95 22.39
C VAL A 274 -15.21 -12.41 22.86
N PRO A 275 -15.75 -11.89 23.98
CA PRO A 275 -17.10 -12.25 24.40
C PRO A 275 -18.12 -11.90 23.29
N LYS A 276 -19.10 -12.78 23.06
CA LYS A 276 -20.00 -12.66 21.90
C LYS A 276 -20.78 -11.34 21.94
N GLU A 277 -21.21 -10.95 23.13
CA GLU A 277 -21.93 -9.72 23.44
C GLU A 277 -21.07 -8.45 23.27
N ARG A 278 -19.73 -8.58 23.28
CA ARG A 278 -18.79 -7.47 23.07
C ARG A 278 -18.31 -7.36 21.63
N PHE A 279 -18.76 -8.23 20.73
CA PHE A 279 -18.22 -8.29 19.36
C PHE A 279 -18.53 -7.03 18.56
N LEU A 280 -19.77 -6.53 18.59
CA LEU A 280 -20.14 -5.26 17.95
C LEU A 280 -19.33 -4.09 18.52
N ALA A 281 -19.18 -4.04 19.85
CA ALA A 281 -18.35 -3.03 20.52
C ALA A 281 -16.89 -3.10 20.04
N GLY A 282 -16.34 -4.31 19.87
CA GLY A 282 -15.00 -4.50 19.33
C GLY A 282 -14.86 -4.00 17.88
N ILE A 283 -15.85 -4.26 17.02
CA ILE A 283 -15.86 -3.73 15.64
C ILE A 283 -15.86 -2.20 15.66
N LEU A 284 -16.72 -1.60 16.49
CA LEU A 284 -16.79 -0.15 16.65
C LEU A 284 -15.48 0.44 17.22
N GLU A 285 -14.80 -0.27 18.11
CA GLU A 285 -13.49 0.14 18.65
C GLU A 285 -12.43 0.20 17.54
N ILE A 286 -12.35 -0.86 16.74
CA ILE A 286 -11.41 -0.96 15.62
C ILE A 286 -11.66 0.20 14.64
N LEU A 287 -12.90 0.37 14.21
CA LEU A 287 -13.31 1.40 13.25
C LEU A 287 -13.36 2.81 13.86
N GLY A 288 -13.39 2.90 15.21
CA GLY A 288 -13.70 4.07 16.04
C GLY A 288 -14.82 4.90 15.50
N VAL A 289 -15.90 4.20 15.18
CA VAL A 289 -17.18 4.79 14.89
C VAL A 289 -17.85 5.08 16.22
N LYS A 290 -18.24 6.34 16.42
CA LYS A 290 -19.02 6.77 17.57
C LYS A 290 -20.43 7.12 17.10
N PRO A 291 -21.46 6.33 17.44
CA PRO A 291 -22.84 6.67 17.15
C PRO A 291 -23.23 8.00 17.78
N PRO A 292 -24.18 8.73 17.19
CA PRO A 292 -24.63 10.00 17.74
C PRO A 292 -25.41 9.75 19.04
N ALA A 293 -25.14 10.55 20.08
CA ALA A 293 -25.82 10.46 21.36
C ALA A 293 -27.34 10.72 21.29
N ARG A 294 -27.82 11.34 20.21
CA ARG A 294 -29.25 11.58 19.94
C ARG A 294 -29.58 11.16 18.51
N LEU A 295 -30.79 10.65 18.32
CA LEU A 295 -31.33 10.32 16.99
C LEU A 295 -31.21 11.51 16.04
N PRO A 296 -30.58 11.34 14.86
CA PRO A 296 -30.57 12.39 13.85
C PRO A 296 -31.99 12.79 13.47
N ARG A 297 -32.23 14.11 13.37
CA ARG A 297 -33.51 14.67 12.89
C ARG A 297 -33.76 14.29 11.43
N GLN A 298 -32.71 14.32 10.61
CA GLN A 298 -32.79 13.95 9.20
C GLN A 298 -32.98 12.44 9.04
N ARG A 299 -34.10 12.04 8.43
CA ARG A 299 -34.47 10.63 8.20
C ARG A 299 -33.36 9.84 7.51
N ALA A 300 -32.84 10.34 6.39
CA ALA A 300 -31.76 9.67 5.65
C ALA A 300 -30.50 9.36 6.51
N ARG A 301 -30.12 10.26 7.43
CA ARG A 301 -29.01 10.03 8.36
C ARG A 301 -29.37 9.00 9.41
N ARG A 302 -30.58 9.06 9.96
CA ARG A 302 -31.08 8.06 10.93
C ARG A 302 -31.09 6.66 10.32
N ASP A 303 -31.67 6.52 9.13
CA ASP A 303 -31.74 5.26 8.40
C ASP A 303 -30.33 4.74 8.08
N GLY A 304 -29.38 5.63 7.78
CA GLY A 304 -27.97 5.28 7.59
C GLY A 304 -27.33 4.64 8.81
N TRP A 305 -27.60 5.14 10.02
CA TRP A 305 -27.11 4.56 11.28
C TRP A 305 -27.79 3.24 11.61
N SER A 306 -29.10 3.11 11.38
CA SER A 306 -29.82 1.84 11.54
C SER A 306 -29.25 0.77 10.61
N ARG A 307 -29.09 1.06 9.31
CA ARG A 307 -28.46 0.16 8.34
C ARG A 307 -27.03 -0.21 8.74
N LEU A 308 -26.26 0.73 9.28
CA LEU A 308 -24.91 0.44 9.78
C LEU A 308 -24.95 -0.57 10.94
N GLY A 309 -25.87 -0.38 11.90
CA GLY A 309 -26.07 -1.31 13.02
C GLY A 309 -26.35 -2.73 12.56
N SER A 310 -27.35 -2.91 11.70
CA SER A 310 -27.71 -4.23 11.17
C SER A 310 -26.56 -4.85 10.37
N HIS A 311 -25.87 -4.04 9.56
CA HIS A 311 -24.76 -4.52 8.73
C HIS A 311 -23.58 -4.99 9.59
N LEU A 312 -23.11 -4.18 10.55
CA LEU A 312 -21.97 -4.57 11.41
C LEU A 312 -22.31 -5.75 12.32
N SER A 313 -23.53 -5.82 12.84
CA SER A 313 -24.00 -6.98 13.62
C SER A 313 -24.02 -8.25 12.78
N GLY A 314 -24.50 -8.16 11.53
CA GLY A 314 -24.47 -9.26 10.55
C GLY A 314 -23.06 -9.72 10.21
N LEU A 315 -22.12 -8.79 9.98
CA LEU A 315 -20.70 -9.11 9.81
C LEU A 315 -20.15 -9.84 11.03
N GLY A 316 -20.41 -9.31 12.23
CA GLY A 316 -19.98 -9.89 13.49
C GLY A 316 -20.43 -11.35 13.62
N HIS A 317 -21.73 -11.60 13.47
CA HIS A 317 -22.31 -12.94 13.56
C HIS A 317 -21.66 -13.93 12.57
N ARG A 318 -21.58 -13.58 11.28
CA ARG A 318 -20.99 -14.45 10.25
C ARG A 318 -19.54 -14.82 10.57
N TYR A 319 -18.74 -13.86 11.02
CA TYR A 319 -17.33 -14.11 11.36
C TYR A 319 -17.18 -14.92 12.64
N GLN A 320 -18.05 -14.70 13.64
CA GLN A 320 -18.08 -15.51 14.86
C GLN A 320 -18.44 -16.97 14.58
N GLU A 321 -19.39 -17.23 13.69
CA GLU A 321 -19.79 -18.59 13.31
C GLU A 321 -18.69 -19.32 12.53
N THR A 322 -18.03 -18.62 11.62
CA THR A 322 -17.04 -19.23 10.72
C THR A 322 -15.66 -19.36 11.32
N LEU A 323 -15.20 -18.37 12.09
CA LEU A 323 -13.83 -18.28 12.62
C LEU A 323 -13.76 -18.35 14.16
N GLY A 324 -14.91 -18.41 14.84
CA GLY A 324 -15.00 -18.41 16.30
C GLY A 324 -15.00 -17.02 16.92
N ALA A 325 -15.34 -16.92 18.21
CA ALA A 325 -15.39 -15.67 18.95
C ALA A 325 -13.99 -15.27 19.47
N ASN A 326 -13.13 -14.84 18.55
CA ASN A 326 -11.74 -14.44 18.83
C ASN A 326 -11.34 -13.14 18.12
N ALA A 327 -10.18 -12.59 18.50
CA ALA A 327 -9.68 -11.33 17.96
C ALA A 327 -9.41 -11.39 16.44
N TYR A 328 -9.10 -12.58 15.93
CA TYR A 328 -8.92 -12.79 14.49
C TYR A 328 -10.24 -12.62 13.72
N ALA A 329 -11.33 -13.24 14.18
CA ALA A 329 -12.65 -13.04 13.60
C ALA A 329 -13.09 -11.57 13.69
N LEU A 330 -12.79 -10.91 14.81
CA LEU A 330 -13.17 -9.53 15.06
C LEU A 330 -12.52 -8.55 14.07
N VAL A 331 -11.21 -8.68 13.84
CA VAL A 331 -10.52 -7.80 12.88
C VAL A 331 -10.98 -8.06 11.45
N ASN A 332 -11.27 -9.30 11.08
CA ASN A 332 -11.77 -9.62 9.73
C ASN A 332 -13.15 -9.00 9.46
N ALA A 333 -14.04 -9.01 10.46
CA ALA A 333 -15.34 -8.33 10.34
C ALA A 333 -15.17 -6.81 10.15
N ALA A 334 -14.28 -6.19 10.93
CA ALA A 334 -14.01 -4.76 10.81
C ALA A 334 -13.32 -4.40 9.48
N SER A 335 -12.39 -5.23 9.01
CA SER A 335 -11.66 -4.97 7.76
C SER A 335 -12.58 -5.09 6.55
N GLU A 336 -13.51 -6.05 6.52
CA GLU A 336 -14.49 -6.18 5.44
C GLU A 336 -15.33 -4.91 5.28
N TYR A 337 -15.86 -4.35 6.37
CA TYR A 337 -16.55 -3.06 6.31
C TYR A 337 -15.62 -1.93 5.84
N ALA A 338 -14.35 -1.95 6.28
CA ALA A 338 -13.41 -0.87 6.00
C ALA A 338 -13.05 -0.72 4.52
N GLY A 339 -13.19 -1.74 3.68
CA GLY A 339 -12.95 -1.63 2.23
C GLY A 339 -14.18 -1.81 1.34
N ASP A 340 -15.38 -1.96 1.90
CA ASP A 340 -16.62 -1.87 1.12
C ASP A 340 -17.07 -0.40 1.00
N VAL A 341 -16.84 0.22 -0.16
CA VAL A 341 -17.29 1.60 -0.45
C VAL A 341 -18.80 1.74 -0.54
N HIS A 342 -19.53 0.63 -0.73
CA HIS A 342 -20.98 0.59 -0.79
C HIS A 342 -21.63 0.33 0.58
N ALA A 343 -20.82 0.04 1.61
CA ALA A 343 -21.33 -0.19 2.95
C ALA A 343 -22.00 1.07 3.55
N PRO A 344 -22.96 0.91 4.48
CA PRO A 344 -23.67 2.04 5.08
C PRO A 344 -22.72 3.06 5.72
N LEU A 345 -22.92 4.36 5.44
CA LEU A 345 -22.11 5.48 5.95
C LEU A 345 -20.62 5.44 5.54
N MET A 346 -20.23 4.57 4.60
CA MET A 346 -18.90 4.60 3.99
C MET A 346 -18.78 5.68 2.93
N THR A 347 -17.56 6.18 2.79
CA THR A 347 -17.16 7.05 1.69
C THR A 347 -15.77 6.66 1.23
N THR A 348 -15.49 6.89 -0.05
CA THR A 348 -14.17 6.68 -0.68
C THR A 348 -13.03 7.26 0.16
N ALA A 349 -13.22 8.46 0.73
CA ALA A 349 -12.21 9.13 1.55
C ALA A 349 -11.92 8.46 2.91
N ARG A 350 -12.80 7.57 3.40
CA ARG A 350 -12.66 6.89 4.71
C ARG A 350 -11.95 5.54 4.62
N VAL A 351 -11.93 4.91 3.44
CA VAL A 351 -11.42 3.54 3.24
C VAL A 351 -10.00 3.38 3.78
N ASP A 352 -9.05 4.20 3.32
CA ASP A 352 -7.65 4.09 3.71
C ASP A 352 -7.42 4.26 5.23
N ALA A 353 -8.16 5.21 5.83
CA ALA A 353 -8.09 5.49 7.25
C ALA A 353 -8.61 4.31 8.07
N LEU A 354 -9.76 3.73 7.71
CA LEU A 354 -10.34 2.60 8.43
C LEU A 354 -9.52 1.31 8.28
N GLN A 355 -8.99 1.03 7.09
CA GLN A 355 -8.08 -0.10 6.86
C GLN A 355 -6.78 0.04 7.67
N SER A 356 -6.24 1.26 7.77
CA SER A 356 -5.09 1.57 8.64
C SER A 356 -5.40 1.35 10.11
N ARG A 357 -6.61 1.68 10.56
CA ARG A 357 -7.01 1.44 11.95
C ARG A 357 -7.14 -0.04 12.29
N CYS A 358 -7.61 -0.87 11.35
CA CYS A 358 -7.70 -2.32 11.52
C CYS A 358 -6.35 -2.91 11.88
N GLY A 359 -5.31 -2.60 11.12
CA GLY A 359 -3.98 -3.12 11.43
C GLY A 359 -3.35 -2.48 12.66
N SER A 360 -3.49 -1.17 12.88
CA SER A 360 -3.01 -0.55 14.13
C SER A 360 -3.67 -1.15 15.37
N TRP A 361 -4.93 -1.60 15.29
CA TRP A 361 -5.58 -2.32 16.38
C TRP A 361 -4.94 -3.69 16.61
N VAL A 362 -4.66 -4.45 15.55
CA VAL A 362 -3.94 -5.73 15.65
C VAL A 362 -2.59 -5.56 16.34
N ASP A 363 -1.81 -4.54 15.97
CA ASP A 363 -0.50 -4.29 16.60
C ASP A 363 -0.64 -3.95 18.08
N ARG A 364 -1.59 -3.09 18.44
CA ARG A 364 -1.86 -2.76 19.85
C ARG A 364 -2.27 -3.98 20.66
N VAL A 365 -3.15 -4.81 20.13
CA VAL A 365 -3.63 -6.03 20.80
C VAL A 365 -2.49 -7.02 20.97
N LEU A 366 -1.71 -7.29 19.92
CA LEU A 366 -0.57 -8.20 20.01
C LEU A 366 0.55 -7.66 20.91
N LYS A 367 0.73 -6.34 21.00
CA LYS A 367 1.67 -5.74 21.96
C LYS A 367 1.18 -5.91 23.41
N ARG A 368 -0.13 -5.79 23.66
CA ARG A 368 -0.72 -5.91 25.01
C ARG A 368 -0.80 -7.36 25.50
N TYR A 369 -1.15 -8.30 24.62
CA TYR A 369 -1.47 -9.68 25.00
C TYR A 369 -0.49 -10.74 24.43
N GLY A 370 0.47 -10.34 23.60
CA GLY A 370 1.28 -11.27 22.79
C GLY A 370 2.40 -12.02 23.51
N SER A 371 2.60 -11.79 24.81
CA SER A 371 3.57 -12.48 25.66
C SER A 371 2.96 -13.56 26.57
N GLU A 372 1.63 -13.61 26.72
CA GLU A 372 0.94 -14.58 27.58
C GLU A 372 0.50 -15.82 26.78
N PHE A 373 1.28 -16.91 26.81
CA PHE A 373 0.98 -18.14 26.07
C PHE A 373 0.40 -19.28 26.92
N ALA A 374 0.24 -19.07 28.24
CA ALA A 374 -0.23 -20.11 29.15
C ALA A 374 -1.77 -20.22 29.21
N THR A 375 -2.50 -19.15 28.89
CA THR A 375 -3.97 -19.10 28.93
C THR A 375 -4.53 -18.55 27.61
N ARG A 376 -5.83 -18.72 27.35
CA ARG A 376 -6.56 -17.99 26.29
C ARG A 376 -7.17 -16.73 26.92
N PRO A 377 -6.46 -15.60 26.96
CA PRO A 377 -6.99 -14.41 27.61
C PRO A 377 -8.17 -13.85 26.80
N THR A 378 -9.13 -13.28 27.52
CA THR A 378 -10.23 -12.51 26.93
C THR A 378 -9.75 -11.08 26.74
N ILE A 379 -9.92 -10.53 25.53
CA ILE A 379 -9.54 -9.14 25.29
C ILE A 379 -10.51 -8.19 25.99
N ASP A 380 -9.93 -7.16 26.60
CA ASP A 380 -10.64 -6.04 27.17
C ASP A 380 -11.05 -5.04 26.07
N ILE A 381 -12.35 -4.92 25.82
CA ILE A 381 -12.95 -3.92 24.93
C ILE A 381 -13.33 -2.70 25.77
N SER A 382 -12.94 -1.52 25.31
CA SER A 382 -13.12 -0.28 26.07
C SER A 382 -14.59 -0.03 26.46
N PRO A 383 -14.85 0.49 27.68
CA PRO A 383 -16.21 0.82 28.12
C PRO A 383 -16.94 1.74 27.14
N GLY A 384 -16.27 2.77 26.63
CA GLY A 384 -16.86 3.70 25.67
C GLY A 384 -17.27 3.05 24.34
N SER A 385 -16.63 1.97 23.91
CA SER A 385 -17.07 1.19 22.75
C SER A 385 -18.28 0.31 23.05
N THR A 386 -18.44 -0.11 24.30
CA THR A 386 -19.65 -0.82 24.74
C THR A 386 -20.85 0.11 24.72
N ASP A 387 -20.70 1.30 25.30
CA ASP A 387 -21.75 2.33 25.27
C ASP A 387 -22.13 2.69 23.83
N ALA A 388 -21.14 2.77 22.94
CA ALA A 388 -21.35 2.98 21.51
C ALA A 388 -22.17 1.84 20.88
N ALA A 389 -21.88 0.58 21.19
CA ALA A 389 -22.65 -0.55 20.67
C ALA A 389 -24.11 -0.51 21.13
N GLU A 390 -24.35 -0.23 22.41
CA GLU A 390 -25.71 -0.08 22.95
C GLU A 390 -26.49 1.06 22.28
N GLN A 391 -25.82 2.20 22.06
CA GLN A 391 -26.39 3.33 21.32
C GLN A 391 -26.73 2.95 19.89
N LEU A 392 -25.85 2.23 19.19
CA LEU A 392 -26.09 1.81 17.81
C LEU A 392 -27.30 0.88 17.71
N LEU A 393 -27.40 -0.10 18.63
CA LEU A 393 -28.54 -1.02 18.69
C LEU A 393 -29.85 -0.30 19.04
N ALA A 394 -29.81 0.76 19.85
CA ALA A 394 -30.98 1.61 20.11
C ALA A 394 -31.43 2.37 18.85
N LEU A 395 -30.48 2.87 18.05
CA LEU A 395 -30.77 3.53 16.78
C LEU A 395 -31.35 2.57 15.74
N GLU A 396 -30.86 1.33 15.70
CA GLU A 396 -31.37 0.26 14.83
C GLU A 396 -32.85 -0.02 15.11
N ARG A 397 -33.20 -0.26 16.38
CA ARG A 397 -34.58 -0.49 16.84
C ARG A 397 -35.54 0.68 16.63
N SER A 398 -35.00 1.90 16.52
CA SER A 398 -35.81 3.13 16.33
C SER A 398 -35.98 3.53 14.86
N GLY A 399 -35.30 2.83 13.95
CA GLY A 399 -35.32 3.07 12.49
C GLY A 399 -36.20 2.09 11.72
N THR A 400 -36.56 0.96 12.32
CA THR A 400 -37.66 0.06 11.92
C THR A 400 -38.99 0.63 12.35
#